data_AF-A0A3N5VRN2-F1
#
_entry.id   AF-A0A3N5VRN2-F1
#
_cell.length_a   1.000
_cell.length_b   1.000
_cell.length_c   1.000
_cell.angle_alpha   90.00
_cell.angle_beta   90.00
_cell.angle_gamma   90.00
#
_symmetry.space_group_name_H-M   'P 1'
#
loop_
_entity.id
_entity.type
_entity.pdbx_description
1 polymer ?
#
loop_
_entity_poly.entity_id
_entity_poly.type
_entity_poly.pdbx_seq_one_letter_code
_entity_poly.pdbx_strand_id
1 'polypeptide(L)'
;MIERADRVSAAYAKIVAPFTLDETLTFFCPQENVEALEHPAVRELHRFMLTEYQPPVTGKKAVMLLLPCTKVKPYSLSEEHQAINRYLLSVGFRPCEPGDHPPELLAALAQGADGRVLNNGVWERGDLLLHRFVISEPMALVPYELIYRFGGKPSPVARYDDPGLFEHRGTAVCPWRPDCTGKQAAQGYRWGDNEKAAFVEMHNRLVELIVAMLERFGDAYVARLAFVSPKLTHRSFLTSAEEKRRAGLALGRRTGQGLQPLRGVNDSLAGWVRCIPDEAEIEAILGRLAERSPGRTPRQIKGTFASGGAGVTPLVLPETLDVLGRHLDSL
;
A
#
# COMPACT_ATOMS: atom_id res chain seq x y z
N MET A 1 14.81 24.21 12.46
CA MET A 1 14.85 23.51 11.16
C MET A 1 14.61 22.03 11.47
N ILE A 2 13.94 21.26 10.63
CA ILE A 2 13.79 19.81 10.87
C ILE A 2 15.07 19.16 10.37
N GLU A 3 15.77 18.41 11.22
CA GLU A 3 16.98 17.69 10.85
C GLU A 3 16.67 16.26 10.41
N ARG A 4 17.58 15.66 9.62
CA ARG A 4 17.44 14.26 9.19
C ARG A 4 17.40 13.31 10.40
N ALA A 5 18.22 13.58 11.43
CA ALA A 5 18.28 12.76 12.64
C ALA A 5 16.94 12.68 13.38
N ASP A 6 16.17 13.78 13.41
CA ASP A 6 14.83 13.80 14.04
C ASP A 6 13.85 12.86 13.33
N ARG A 7 13.94 12.81 11.99
CA ARG A 7 13.10 11.91 11.17
C ARG A 7 13.47 10.45 11.37
N VAL A 8 14.76 10.14 11.43
CA VAL A 8 15.25 8.78 11.72
C VAL A 8 14.80 8.32 13.10
N SER A 9 14.94 9.17 14.12
CA SER A 9 14.46 8.85 15.47
C SER A 9 12.97 8.53 15.49
N ALA A 10 12.15 9.32 14.79
CA ALA A 10 10.71 9.05 14.66
C ALA A 10 10.39 7.77 13.84
N ALA A 11 11.28 7.36 12.92
CA ALA A 11 11.11 6.16 12.10
C ALA A 11 11.26 4.88 12.92
N TYR A 12 12.15 4.85 13.92
CA TYR A 12 12.32 3.68 14.81
C TYR A 12 11.01 3.25 15.49
N ALA A 13 10.16 4.20 15.88
CA ALA A 13 8.87 3.92 16.52
C ALA A 13 7.85 3.21 15.60
N LYS A 14 8.13 3.11 14.29
CA LYS A 14 7.26 2.46 13.30
C LYS A 14 7.64 1.00 13.06
N ILE A 15 8.85 0.59 13.47
CA ILE A 15 9.37 -0.75 13.26
C ILE A 15 9.21 -1.56 14.55
N VAL A 16 8.45 -2.64 14.47
CA VAL A 16 8.17 -3.49 15.63
C VAL A 16 9.22 -4.60 15.73
N ALA A 17 9.71 -4.84 16.94
CA ALA A 17 10.62 -5.95 17.25
C ALA A 17 10.02 -7.30 16.76
N PRO A 18 10.85 -8.24 16.27
CA PRO A 18 12.31 -8.28 16.37
C PRO A 18 13.02 -7.54 15.22
N PHE A 19 12.27 -6.85 14.35
CA PHE A 19 12.85 -6.05 13.29
C PHE A 19 13.42 -4.75 13.85
N THR A 20 14.43 -4.24 13.15
CA THR A 20 15.04 -2.93 13.43
C THR A 20 15.08 -2.12 12.16
N LEU A 21 14.93 -0.80 12.30
CA LEU A 21 15.07 0.13 11.20
C LEU A 21 16.46 -0.04 10.57
N ASP A 22 16.48 -0.20 9.26
CA ASP A 22 17.68 0.00 8.47
C ASP A 22 17.74 1.48 8.09
N GLU A 23 18.64 2.24 8.72
CA GLU A 23 18.70 3.69 8.47
C GLU A 23 19.03 4.03 7.01
N THR A 24 19.67 3.10 6.27
CA THR A 24 19.93 3.25 4.82
C THR A 24 18.65 3.14 3.99
N LEU A 25 17.59 2.55 4.55
CA LEU A 25 16.26 2.43 3.97
C LEU A 25 15.28 3.47 4.55
N THR A 26 15.72 4.72 4.68
CA THR A 26 14.86 5.83 5.11
C THR A 26 14.75 6.89 4.03
N PHE A 27 13.53 7.11 3.54
CA PHE A 27 13.24 7.96 2.37
C PHE A 27 12.14 8.97 2.72
N PHE A 28 12.52 10.19 3.11
CA PHE A 28 11.62 11.17 3.72
C PHE A 28 11.03 12.20 2.75
N CYS A 29 11.47 12.21 1.49
CA CYS A 29 10.96 13.09 0.44
C CYS A 29 10.99 12.41 -0.94
N PRO A 30 10.30 12.99 -1.96
CA PRO A 30 10.28 12.42 -3.30
C PRO A 30 11.66 12.16 -3.92
N GLN A 31 12.63 13.05 -3.72
CA GLN A 31 14.00 12.88 -4.23
C GLN A 31 14.69 11.65 -3.62
N GLU A 32 14.65 11.49 -2.29
CA GLU A 32 15.21 10.30 -1.62
C GLU A 32 14.52 9.01 -2.07
N ASN A 33 13.24 9.09 -2.46
CA ASN A 33 12.50 7.96 -3.02
C ASN A 33 12.98 7.57 -4.43
N VAL A 34 13.34 8.54 -5.28
CA VAL A 34 13.99 8.26 -6.57
C VAL A 34 15.35 7.59 -6.34
N GLU A 35 16.16 8.12 -5.43
CA GLU A 35 17.46 7.54 -5.05
C GLU A 35 17.31 6.12 -4.49
N ALA A 36 16.21 5.84 -3.79
CA ALA A 36 15.91 4.54 -3.23
C ALA A 36 15.82 3.43 -4.28
N LEU A 37 15.43 3.75 -5.51
CA LEU A 37 15.41 2.77 -6.62
C LEU A 37 16.80 2.19 -6.92
N GLU A 38 17.86 2.91 -6.57
CA GLU A 38 19.25 2.48 -6.74
C GLU A 38 19.83 1.79 -5.50
N HIS A 39 19.11 1.78 -4.37
CA HIS A 39 19.57 1.16 -3.14
C HIS A 39 19.76 -0.36 -3.32
N PRO A 40 20.87 -0.97 -2.87
CA PRO A 40 21.17 -2.39 -3.13
C PRO A 40 20.04 -3.35 -2.74
N ALA A 41 19.44 -3.19 -1.56
CA ALA A 41 18.34 -4.04 -1.10
C ALA A 41 17.05 -3.86 -1.92
N VAL A 42 16.79 -2.65 -2.43
CA VAL A 42 15.61 -2.36 -3.27
C VAL A 42 15.81 -2.97 -4.65
N ARG A 43 16.99 -2.76 -5.26
CA ARG A 43 17.38 -3.36 -6.54
C ARG A 43 17.36 -4.88 -6.49
N GLU A 44 17.84 -5.47 -5.40
CA GLU A 44 17.83 -6.92 -5.21
C GLU A 44 16.40 -7.47 -5.21
N LEU A 45 15.49 -6.84 -4.46
CA LEU A 45 14.08 -7.21 -4.43
C LEU A 45 13.41 -7.03 -5.80
N HIS A 46 13.63 -5.90 -6.48
CA HIS A 46 13.09 -5.65 -7.83
C HIS A 46 13.60 -6.70 -8.82
N ARG A 47 14.91 -6.97 -8.83
CA ARG A 47 15.51 -7.99 -9.69
C ARG A 47 14.90 -9.36 -9.42
N PHE A 48 14.75 -9.75 -8.15
CA PHE A 48 14.10 -11.00 -7.78
C PHE A 48 12.65 -11.07 -8.31
N MET A 49 11.85 -10.02 -8.10
CA MET A 49 10.46 -9.98 -8.58
C MET A 49 10.35 -10.04 -10.11
N LEU A 50 11.31 -9.45 -10.82
CA LEU A 50 11.36 -9.41 -12.28
C LEU A 50 11.96 -10.66 -12.93
N THR A 51 12.68 -11.50 -12.18
CA THR A 51 13.43 -12.62 -12.80
C THR A 51 13.20 -13.96 -12.12
N GLU A 52 13.06 -13.99 -10.80
CA GLU A 52 13.10 -15.23 -10.00
C GLU A 52 11.76 -15.58 -9.35
N TYR A 53 10.98 -14.60 -8.87
CA TYR A 53 9.75 -14.86 -8.12
C TYR A 53 8.79 -15.74 -8.91
N GLN A 54 8.33 -16.85 -8.34
CA GLN A 54 7.28 -17.67 -8.95
C GLN A 54 6.13 -17.72 -7.95
N PRO A 55 4.94 -17.22 -8.31
CA PRO A 55 3.81 -17.28 -7.39
C PRO A 55 3.45 -18.76 -7.18
N PRO A 56 3.23 -19.21 -5.93
CA PRO A 56 2.92 -20.61 -5.63
C PRO A 56 1.46 -20.95 -5.96
N VAL A 57 1.08 -20.80 -7.23
CA VAL A 57 -0.26 -21.10 -7.75
C VAL A 57 -0.33 -22.57 -8.12
N THR A 58 -1.22 -23.32 -7.46
CA THR A 58 -1.34 -24.77 -7.64
C THR A 58 -2.78 -25.21 -7.85
N GLY A 59 -3.12 -25.70 -9.04
CA GLY A 59 -4.33 -26.50 -9.33
C GLY A 59 -5.71 -25.88 -9.06
N LYS A 60 -5.76 -24.67 -8.49
CA LYS A 60 -6.94 -23.93 -8.04
C LYS A 60 -6.96 -22.55 -8.69
N LYS A 61 -8.13 -21.89 -8.68
CA LYS A 61 -8.24 -20.50 -9.15
C LYS A 61 -7.49 -19.56 -8.20
N ALA A 62 -6.48 -18.86 -8.68
CA ALA A 62 -5.73 -17.91 -7.86
C ALA A 62 -6.14 -16.45 -8.09
N VAL A 63 -6.26 -15.70 -7.00
CA VAL A 63 -6.57 -14.27 -6.98
C VAL A 63 -5.38 -13.51 -6.39
N MET A 64 -4.98 -12.44 -7.07
CA MET A 64 -4.02 -11.48 -6.58
C MET A 64 -4.78 -10.35 -5.88
N LEU A 65 -4.64 -10.25 -4.56
CA LEU A 65 -5.18 -9.15 -3.75
C LEU A 65 -4.06 -8.15 -3.45
N LEU A 66 -4.08 -7.00 -4.12
CA LEU A 66 -3.17 -5.90 -3.89
C LEU A 66 -3.68 -5.02 -2.74
N LEU A 67 -2.85 -4.85 -1.72
CA LEU A 67 -3.10 -4.09 -0.50
C LEU A 67 -2.15 -2.89 -0.41
N PRO A 68 -2.56 -1.75 0.16
CA PRO A 68 -1.67 -0.62 0.34
C PRO A 68 -0.61 -0.91 1.40
N CYS A 69 0.56 -0.27 1.29
CA CYS A 69 1.52 -0.24 2.37
C CYS A 69 0.96 0.56 3.58
N THR A 70 1.44 0.24 4.78
CA THR A 70 1.03 0.90 6.03
C THR A 70 2.22 1.46 6.81
N LYS A 71 1.95 2.42 7.70
CA LYS A 71 2.99 3.07 8.51
C LYS A 71 3.77 2.05 9.38
N VAL A 72 3.05 1.16 10.06
CA VAL A 72 3.65 0.15 10.97
C VAL A 72 4.25 -1.00 10.16
N LYS A 73 5.46 -1.42 10.53
CA LYS A 73 6.17 -2.56 9.94
C LYS A 73 6.47 -3.65 11.00
N PRO A 74 6.41 -4.94 10.61
CA PRO A 74 5.92 -5.46 9.32
C PRO A 74 4.43 -5.15 9.12
N TYR A 75 4.00 -5.03 7.85
CA TYR A 75 2.66 -4.53 7.49
C TYR A 75 1.52 -5.29 8.17
N SER A 76 1.70 -6.59 8.40
CA SER A 76 0.75 -7.47 9.09
C SER A 76 0.32 -6.98 10.48
N LEU A 77 1.12 -6.14 11.13
CA LEU A 77 0.82 -5.58 12.45
C LEU A 77 0.00 -4.29 12.37
N SER A 78 -0.16 -3.69 11.20
CA SER A 78 -1.05 -2.53 11.06
C SER A 78 -2.49 -2.91 11.37
N GLU A 79 -3.24 -1.96 11.94
CA GLU A 79 -4.67 -2.14 12.18
C GLU A 79 -5.42 -2.49 10.89
N GLU A 80 -5.01 -1.89 9.77
CA GLU A 80 -5.57 -2.17 8.45
C GLU A 80 -5.40 -3.63 8.03
N HIS A 81 -4.17 -4.14 8.05
CA HIS A 81 -3.91 -5.51 7.61
C HIS A 81 -4.52 -6.53 8.58
N GLN A 82 -4.49 -6.26 9.88
CA GLN A 82 -5.15 -7.11 10.87
C GLN A 82 -6.67 -7.13 10.65
N ALA A 83 -7.31 -6.00 10.36
CA ALA A 83 -8.75 -5.94 10.08
C ALA A 83 -9.12 -6.74 8.83
N ILE A 84 -8.35 -6.59 7.75
CA ILE A 84 -8.55 -7.34 6.50
C ILE A 84 -8.36 -8.84 6.74
N ASN A 85 -7.29 -9.25 7.42
CA ASN A 85 -7.02 -10.66 7.69
C ASN A 85 -8.08 -11.27 8.63
N ARG A 86 -8.55 -10.53 9.64
CA ARG A 86 -9.70 -10.96 10.49
C ARG A 86 -10.97 -11.14 9.67
N TYR A 87 -11.25 -10.22 8.75
CA TYR A 87 -12.40 -10.34 7.87
C TYR A 87 -12.30 -11.59 6.98
N LEU A 88 -11.15 -11.80 6.33
CA LEU A 88 -10.90 -12.97 5.50
C LEU A 88 -11.11 -14.29 6.28
N LEU A 89 -10.61 -14.38 7.52
CA LEU A 89 -10.88 -15.52 8.40
C LEU A 89 -12.38 -15.69 8.69
N SER A 90 -13.08 -14.58 8.96
CA SER A 90 -14.51 -14.59 9.28
C SER A 90 -15.39 -15.04 8.12
N VAL A 91 -14.97 -14.79 6.88
CA VAL A 91 -15.68 -15.23 5.66
C VAL A 91 -15.17 -16.57 5.12
N GLY A 92 -14.39 -17.30 5.92
CA GLY A 92 -14.05 -18.70 5.69
C GLY A 92 -12.71 -18.97 5.03
N PHE A 93 -11.89 -17.95 4.74
CA PHE A 93 -10.52 -18.21 4.29
C PHE A 93 -9.67 -18.79 5.41
N ARG A 94 -8.72 -19.64 5.04
CA ARG A 94 -7.74 -20.25 5.96
C ARG A 94 -6.36 -20.25 5.29
N PRO A 95 -5.27 -20.06 6.04
CA PRO A 95 -3.94 -20.27 5.50
C PRO A 95 -3.77 -21.71 4.99
N CYS A 96 -3.14 -21.88 3.83
CA CYS A 96 -2.78 -23.19 3.31
C CYS A 96 -1.69 -23.84 4.17
N GLU A 97 -0.76 -23.01 4.67
CA GLU A 97 0.39 -23.44 5.48
C GLU A 97 0.55 -22.52 6.71
N PRO A 98 1.25 -22.98 7.77
CA PRO A 98 1.71 -22.11 8.85
C PRO A 98 2.53 -20.93 8.30
N GLY A 99 2.38 -19.76 8.92
CA GLY A 99 3.17 -18.57 8.54
C GLY A 99 4.54 -18.62 9.19
N ASP A 100 5.51 -17.87 8.64
CA ASP A 100 6.88 -17.79 9.17
C ASP A 100 7.13 -16.51 9.99
N HIS A 101 6.06 -15.89 10.50
CA HIS A 101 6.17 -14.71 11.36
C HIS A 101 7.03 -15.03 12.61
N PRO A 102 7.91 -14.11 13.03
CA PRO A 102 8.64 -14.28 14.27
C PRO A 102 7.69 -14.45 15.47
N PRO A 103 7.93 -15.41 16.39
CA PRO A 103 7.06 -15.63 17.55
C PRO A 103 6.85 -14.39 18.41
N GLU A 104 7.84 -13.49 18.47
CA GLU A 104 7.78 -12.23 19.22
C GLU A 104 6.66 -11.31 18.71
N LEU A 105 6.24 -11.43 17.45
CA LEU A 105 5.14 -10.64 16.90
C LEU A 105 3.79 -11.01 17.52
N LEU A 106 3.62 -12.22 18.02
CA LEU A 106 2.37 -12.63 18.69
C LEU A 106 2.14 -11.82 19.97
N ALA A 107 3.21 -11.41 20.65
CA ALA A 107 3.12 -10.57 21.84
C ALA A 107 2.66 -9.13 21.53
N ALA A 108 2.77 -8.69 20.27
CA ALA A 108 2.29 -7.39 19.82
C ALA A 108 0.79 -7.38 19.47
N LEU A 109 0.14 -8.55 19.43
CA LEU A 109 -1.30 -8.64 19.23
C LEU A 109 -2.08 -8.32 20.50
N ALA A 110 -3.32 -7.85 20.32
CA ALA A 110 -4.25 -7.69 21.44
C ALA A 110 -4.49 -9.05 22.13
N GLN A 111 -4.69 -9.02 23.46
CA GLN A 111 -4.94 -10.24 24.24
C GLN A 111 -6.12 -11.04 23.67
N GLY A 112 -5.90 -12.32 23.40
CA GLY A 112 -6.92 -13.22 22.84
C GLY A 112 -7.15 -13.07 21.34
N ALA A 113 -6.37 -12.24 20.63
CA ALA A 113 -6.42 -12.16 19.18
C ALA A 113 -5.95 -13.48 18.52
N ASP A 114 -6.57 -13.82 17.40
CA ASP A 114 -6.19 -14.98 16.59
C ASP A 114 -4.85 -14.72 15.89
N GLY A 115 -3.80 -15.48 16.25
CA GLY A 115 -2.46 -15.34 15.68
C GLY A 115 -2.41 -15.55 14.15
N ARG A 116 -3.41 -16.21 13.55
CA ARG A 116 -3.48 -16.40 12.08
C ARG A 116 -3.58 -15.08 11.32
N VAL A 117 -3.95 -13.97 11.96
CA VAL A 117 -3.94 -12.64 11.33
C VAL A 117 -2.53 -12.19 10.91
N LEU A 118 -1.48 -12.79 11.48
CA LEU A 118 -0.08 -12.59 11.10
C LEU A 118 0.42 -13.59 10.06
N ASN A 119 -0.43 -14.51 9.60
CA ASN A 119 -0.02 -15.47 8.59
C ASN A 119 0.27 -14.73 7.27
N ASN A 120 1.46 -14.97 6.71
CA ASN A 120 1.94 -14.37 5.47
C ASN A 120 1.93 -15.31 4.26
N GLY A 121 1.44 -16.54 4.42
CA GLY A 121 1.29 -17.49 3.33
C GLY A 121 0.06 -17.23 2.46
N VAL A 122 -0.12 -18.11 1.48
CA VAL A 122 -1.32 -18.20 0.64
C VAL A 122 -2.50 -18.66 1.47
N TRP A 123 -3.67 -18.06 1.23
CA TRP A 123 -4.91 -18.42 1.90
C TRP A 123 -5.85 -19.09 0.91
N GLU A 124 -6.71 -19.98 1.39
CA GLU A 124 -7.70 -20.67 0.57
C GLU A 124 -9.10 -20.61 1.15
N ARG A 125 -10.09 -20.66 0.25
CA ARG A 125 -11.50 -20.86 0.57
C ARG A 125 -12.15 -21.65 -0.57
N GLY A 126 -12.42 -22.94 -0.33
CA GLY A 126 -12.88 -23.85 -1.37
C GLY A 126 -11.84 -24.01 -2.48
N ASP A 127 -12.22 -23.67 -3.72
CA ASP A 127 -11.37 -23.73 -4.92
C ASP A 127 -10.62 -22.42 -5.22
N LEU A 128 -10.72 -21.43 -4.33
CA LEU A 128 -10.06 -20.14 -4.49
C LEU A 128 -8.79 -20.06 -3.64
N LEU A 129 -7.66 -19.71 -4.28
CA LEU A 129 -6.42 -19.28 -3.64
C LEU A 129 -6.36 -17.75 -3.63
N LEU A 130 -5.94 -17.18 -2.50
CA LEU A 130 -5.77 -15.76 -2.29
C LEU A 130 -4.31 -15.46 -1.98
N HIS A 131 -3.62 -14.89 -2.97
CA HIS A 131 -2.28 -14.35 -2.79
C HIS A 131 -2.40 -12.87 -2.49
N ARG A 132 -1.76 -12.43 -1.41
CA ARG A 132 -1.78 -11.02 -1.00
C ARG A 132 -0.46 -10.38 -1.41
N PHE A 133 -0.53 -9.18 -1.94
CA PHE A 133 0.65 -8.38 -2.28
C PHE A 133 0.50 -6.99 -1.69
N VAL A 134 1.59 -6.41 -1.22
CA VAL A 134 1.63 -5.03 -0.75
C VAL A 134 2.18 -4.15 -1.88
N ILE A 135 1.40 -3.16 -2.29
CA ILE A 135 1.86 -2.06 -3.14
C ILE A 135 2.62 -1.12 -2.23
N SER A 136 3.90 -0.88 -2.49
CA SER A 136 4.72 -0.05 -1.62
C SER A 136 5.76 0.73 -2.39
N GLU A 137 6.03 1.94 -1.95
CA GLU A 137 7.22 2.70 -2.30
C GLU A 137 8.38 2.30 -1.36
N PRO A 138 9.63 2.18 -1.85
CA PRO A 138 10.07 2.10 -3.25
C PRO A 138 9.96 0.68 -3.86
N MET A 139 9.28 -0.26 -3.19
CA MET A 139 9.37 -1.70 -3.45
C MET A 139 8.49 -2.22 -4.60
N ALA A 140 7.62 -1.38 -5.18
CA ALA A 140 6.60 -1.76 -6.16
C ALA A 140 5.59 -2.78 -5.61
N LEU A 141 5.64 -4.05 -6.04
CA LEU A 141 4.80 -5.13 -5.52
C LEU A 141 5.62 -6.08 -4.64
N VAL A 142 5.13 -6.30 -3.42
CA VAL A 142 5.76 -7.19 -2.44
C VAL A 142 4.80 -8.32 -2.10
N PRO A 143 5.05 -9.58 -2.50
CA PRO A 143 4.28 -10.73 -2.05
C PRO A 143 4.26 -10.80 -0.52
N TYR A 144 3.12 -11.16 0.06
CA TYR A 144 3.00 -11.31 1.51
C TYR A 144 4.02 -12.30 2.06
N GLU A 145 4.34 -13.34 1.30
CA GLU A 145 5.34 -14.36 1.60
C GLU A 145 6.72 -13.76 1.95
N LEU A 146 7.01 -12.55 1.46
CA LEU A 146 8.29 -11.86 1.66
C LEU A 146 8.24 -10.75 2.73
N ILE A 147 7.14 -10.55 3.45
CA ILE A 147 7.01 -9.39 4.35
C ILE A 147 7.85 -9.53 5.64
N TYR A 148 8.26 -10.75 6.01
CA TYR A 148 9.11 -11.00 7.16
C TYR A 148 10.55 -11.30 6.75
N ARG A 149 10.75 -12.15 5.73
CA ARG A 149 12.08 -12.60 5.31
C ARG A 149 12.26 -12.47 3.80
N PHE A 150 13.49 -12.16 3.39
CA PHE A 150 13.92 -12.14 2.01
C PHE A 150 15.40 -12.56 1.94
N GLY A 151 15.73 -13.52 1.09
CA GLY A 151 17.11 -14.04 0.97
C GLY A 151 17.67 -14.60 2.30
N GLY A 152 16.82 -15.22 3.12
CA GLY A 152 17.19 -15.74 4.45
C GLY A 152 17.39 -14.66 5.53
N LYS A 153 17.34 -13.37 5.18
CA LYS A 153 17.50 -12.22 6.08
C LYS A 153 16.15 -11.57 6.40
N PRO A 154 16.07 -10.72 7.44
CA PRO A 154 14.93 -9.84 7.62
C PRO A 154 14.62 -9.04 6.35
N SER A 155 13.37 -9.04 5.92
CA SER A 155 12.94 -8.39 4.68
C SER A 155 13.18 -6.87 4.73
N PRO A 156 13.63 -6.23 3.63
CA PRO A 156 13.76 -4.78 3.58
C PRO A 156 12.43 -4.07 3.88
N VAL A 157 11.29 -4.70 3.56
CA VAL A 157 9.96 -4.11 3.77
C VAL A 157 9.53 -4.10 5.23
N ALA A 158 10.17 -4.92 6.08
CA ALA A 158 9.98 -4.90 7.52
C ALA A 158 10.89 -3.89 8.24
N ARG A 159 11.82 -3.26 7.51
CA ARG A 159 12.95 -2.49 8.08
C ARG A 159 13.10 -1.08 7.52
N TYR A 160 12.22 -0.66 6.62
CA TYR A 160 12.31 0.66 5.98
C TYR A 160 11.28 1.64 6.56
N ASP A 161 11.56 2.93 6.41
CA ASP A 161 10.57 3.98 6.58
C ASP A 161 10.47 4.88 5.34
N ASP A 162 9.25 4.97 4.84
CA ASP A 162 8.81 6.01 3.93
C ASP A 162 7.50 6.56 4.53
N PRO A 163 7.47 7.82 5.01
CA PRO A 163 6.28 8.42 5.61
C PRO A 163 5.13 8.63 4.59
N GLY A 164 5.36 8.28 3.32
CA GLY A 164 4.45 8.40 2.20
C GLY A 164 4.59 9.77 1.55
N LEU A 165 4.60 9.77 0.22
CA LEU A 165 4.72 10.98 -0.61
C LEU A 165 3.40 11.77 -0.64
N PHE A 166 3.06 12.37 0.50
CA PHE A 166 1.83 13.14 0.68
C PHE A 166 2.15 14.62 0.92
N GLU A 167 2.10 15.44 -0.13
CA GLU A 167 2.31 16.89 -0.04
C GLU A 167 1.45 17.55 1.04
N HIS A 168 0.18 17.14 1.15
CA HIS A 168 -0.79 17.73 2.08
C HIS A 168 -0.47 17.48 3.56
N ARG A 169 0.37 16.49 3.89
CA ARG A 169 0.82 16.25 5.28
C ARG A 169 1.93 17.22 5.70
N GLY A 170 2.57 17.87 4.73
CA GLY A 170 3.65 18.82 4.92
C GLY A 170 4.93 18.27 5.55
N THR A 171 5.05 16.94 5.63
CA THR A 171 6.22 16.25 6.19
C THR A 171 7.14 15.64 5.14
N ALA A 172 6.67 15.47 3.90
CA ALA A 172 7.40 14.80 2.82
C ALA A 172 8.34 15.77 2.07
N VAL A 173 9.21 16.46 2.82
CA VAL A 173 10.21 17.41 2.31
C VAL A 173 11.47 17.26 3.15
N CYS A 174 12.64 17.40 2.52
CA CYS A 174 13.95 17.27 3.15
C CYS A 174 14.72 18.61 3.09
N PRO A 175 14.45 19.59 3.98
CA PRO A 175 15.12 20.90 3.96
C PRO A 175 16.64 20.85 4.10
N TRP A 176 17.19 19.74 4.63
CA TRP A 176 18.63 19.50 4.74
C TRP A 176 19.30 19.20 3.41
N ARG A 177 18.54 18.89 2.34
CA ARG A 177 19.12 18.60 1.04
C ARG A 177 19.47 19.87 0.28
N PRO A 178 20.59 19.91 -0.45
CA PRO A 178 20.99 21.08 -1.25
C PRO A 178 20.07 21.33 -2.44
N ASP A 179 19.36 20.30 -2.93
CA ASP A 179 18.41 20.37 -4.04
C ASP A 179 16.95 20.53 -3.57
N CYS A 180 16.71 20.81 -2.28
CA CYS A 180 15.37 21.03 -1.75
C CYS A 180 14.79 22.35 -2.27
N THR A 181 13.62 22.29 -2.91
CA THR A 181 12.88 23.48 -3.36
C THR A 181 11.58 23.70 -2.57
N GLY A 182 11.29 22.82 -1.62
CA GLY A 182 10.14 22.90 -0.75
C GLY A 182 10.09 24.19 0.05
N LYS A 183 8.90 24.74 0.24
CA LYS A 183 8.69 26.01 0.95
C LYS A 183 7.86 25.79 2.20
N GLN A 184 8.21 26.47 3.28
CA GLN A 184 7.42 26.44 4.50
C GLN A 184 6.01 26.97 4.24
N ALA A 185 5.02 26.36 4.87
CA ALA A 185 3.61 26.70 4.81
C ALA A 185 2.97 26.55 6.20
N ALA A 186 1.69 26.93 6.32
CA ALA A 186 0.97 26.88 7.59
C ALA A 186 0.91 25.48 8.25
N GLN A 187 1.02 24.41 7.45
CA GLN A 187 0.97 23.02 7.91
C GLN A 187 2.26 22.27 7.54
N GLY A 188 3.43 22.84 7.87
CA GLY A 188 4.74 22.24 7.56
C GLY A 188 5.32 22.78 6.26
N TYR A 189 5.50 21.93 5.26
CA TYR A 189 6.07 22.31 3.96
C TYR A 189 5.11 22.03 2.80
N ARG A 190 5.21 22.82 1.73
CA ARG A 190 4.65 22.50 0.42
C ARG A 190 5.77 22.10 -0.52
N TRP A 191 5.47 21.23 -1.48
CA TRP A 191 6.45 20.81 -2.46
C TRP A 191 6.81 21.95 -3.41
N GLY A 192 8.12 22.12 -3.64
CA GLY A 192 8.63 22.94 -4.72
C GLY A 192 8.66 22.17 -6.03
N ASP A 193 9.38 22.69 -7.02
CA ASP A 193 9.46 22.08 -8.33
C ASP A 193 10.25 20.77 -8.33
N ASN A 194 11.33 20.67 -7.57
CA ASN A 194 12.16 19.46 -7.49
C ASN A 194 11.40 18.31 -6.80
N GLU A 195 10.70 18.58 -5.69
CA GLU A 195 9.89 17.56 -5.02
C GLU A 195 8.76 17.05 -5.93
N LYS A 196 8.12 17.95 -6.70
CA LYS A 196 7.05 17.56 -7.64
C LYS A 196 7.58 16.78 -8.83
N ALA A 197 8.73 17.17 -9.38
CA ALA A 197 9.37 16.46 -10.49
C ALA A 197 9.78 15.04 -10.04
N ALA A 198 10.48 14.92 -8.91
CA ALA A 198 10.88 13.64 -8.35
C ALA A 198 9.67 12.76 -7.97
N PHE A 199 8.57 13.35 -7.49
CA PHE A 199 7.34 12.59 -7.25
C PHE A 199 6.79 11.96 -8.54
N VAL A 200 6.75 12.71 -9.64
CA VAL A 200 6.26 12.18 -10.92
C VAL A 200 7.21 11.12 -11.47
N GLU A 201 8.51 11.34 -11.38
CA GLU A 201 9.52 10.37 -11.79
C GLU A 201 9.38 9.06 -11.00
N MET A 202 9.42 9.12 -9.66
CA MET A 202 9.26 7.96 -8.80
C MET A 202 7.95 7.23 -9.09
N HIS A 203 6.84 7.97 -9.22
CA HIS A 203 5.55 7.39 -9.50
C HIS A 203 5.57 6.59 -10.81
N ASN A 204 6.04 7.20 -11.89
CA ASN A 204 6.01 6.55 -13.20
C ASN A 204 7.00 5.37 -13.27
N ARG A 205 8.16 5.45 -12.60
CA ARG A 205 9.11 4.35 -12.47
C ARG A 205 8.53 3.16 -11.70
N LEU A 206 7.79 3.41 -10.62
CA LEU A 206 7.07 2.36 -9.91
C LEU A 206 5.97 1.74 -10.76
N VAL A 207 5.22 2.53 -11.53
CA VAL A 207 4.20 2.00 -12.46
C VAL A 207 4.83 1.08 -13.50
N GLU A 208 5.96 1.49 -14.10
CA GLU A 208 6.70 0.66 -15.06
C GLU A 208 7.16 -0.67 -14.43
N LEU A 209 7.67 -0.64 -13.20
CA LEU A 209 8.04 -1.85 -12.46
C LEU A 209 6.82 -2.75 -12.17
N ILE A 210 5.71 -2.17 -11.73
CA ILE A 210 4.47 -2.92 -11.46
C ILE A 210 3.95 -3.57 -12.76
N VAL A 211 3.94 -2.84 -13.88
CA VAL A 211 3.56 -3.37 -15.19
C VAL A 211 4.44 -4.56 -15.56
N ALA A 212 5.77 -4.43 -15.48
CA ALA A 212 6.69 -5.52 -15.84
C ALA A 212 6.52 -6.76 -14.93
N MET A 213 6.29 -6.57 -13.63
CA MET A 213 5.99 -7.66 -12.70
C MET A 213 4.66 -8.35 -13.04
N LEU A 214 3.63 -7.56 -13.34
CA LEU A 214 2.33 -8.05 -13.74
C LEU A 214 2.42 -8.82 -15.07
N GLU A 215 3.07 -8.30 -16.11
CA GLU A 215 3.25 -9.03 -17.38
C GLU A 215 3.93 -10.39 -17.18
N ARG A 216 4.87 -10.47 -16.24
CA ARG A 216 5.63 -11.71 -15.99
C ARG A 216 4.82 -12.80 -15.31
N PHE A 217 4.05 -12.48 -14.27
CA PHE A 217 3.39 -13.50 -13.44
C PHE A 217 1.90 -13.25 -13.18
N GLY A 218 1.34 -12.18 -13.71
CA GLY A 218 -0.06 -11.81 -13.53
C GLY A 218 -1.00 -12.84 -14.13
N ASP A 219 -0.64 -13.47 -15.25
CA ASP A 219 -1.53 -14.43 -15.94
C ASP A 219 -1.76 -15.73 -15.17
N ALA A 220 -0.98 -15.97 -14.11
CA ALA A 220 -1.26 -17.03 -13.15
C ALA A 220 -2.54 -16.76 -12.32
N TYR A 221 -3.10 -15.55 -12.38
CA TYR A 221 -4.22 -15.11 -11.58
C TYR A 221 -5.47 -14.87 -12.42
N VAL A 222 -6.60 -15.46 -11.99
CA VAL A 222 -7.91 -15.26 -12.63
C VAL A 222 -8.47 -13.85 -12.39
N ALA A 223 -8.00 -13.18 -11.33
CA ALA A 223 -8.35 -11.80 -11.02
C ALA A 223 -7.22 -11.10 -10.26
N ARG A 224 -7.07 -9.80 -10.52
CA ARG A 224 -6.15 -8.90 -9.82
C ARG A 224 -6.96 -7.76 -9.20
N LEU A 225 -7.25 -7.90 -7.91
CA LEU A 225 -8.08 -6.97 -7.15
C LEU A 225 -7.19 -6.05 -6.34
N ALA A 226 -7.30 -4.74 -6.54
CA ALA A 226 -6.62 -3.77 -5.70
C ALA A 226 -7.57 -3.18 -4.68
N PHE A 227 -7.46 -3.64 -3.43
CA PHE A 227 -8.26 -3.14 -2.32
C PHE A 227 -7.58 -1.93 -1.69
N VAL A 228 -7.81 -0.77 -2.32
CA VAL A 228 -7.11 0.49 -2.04
C VAL A 228 -8.07 1.64 -1.82
N SER A 229 -7.80 2.46 -0.80
CA SER A 229 -8.64 3.60 -0.45
C SER A 229 -8.65 4.67 -1.57
N PRO A 230 -9.76 5.41 -1.76
CA PRO A 230 -9.96 6.27 -2.93
C PRO A 230 -8.94 7.39 -3.11
N LYS A 231 -8.29 7.86 -2.04
CA LYS A 231 -7.34 8.99 -2.08
C LYS A 231 -5.89 8.60 -1.79
N LEU A 232 -5.58 7.30 -1.73
CA LEU A 232 -4.21 6.84 -1.51
C LEU A 232 -3.41 6.84 -2.82
N THR A 233 -2.13 7.18 -2.72
CA THR A 233 -1.17 7.11 -3.85
C THR A 233 -1.17 5.73 -4.50
N HIS A 234 -1.33 4.66 -3.71
CA HIS A 234 -1.49 3.29 -4.21
C HIS A 234 -2.55 3.14 -5.32
N ARG A 235 -3.70 3.80 -5.21
CA ARG A 235 -4.74 3.77 -6.25
C ARG A 235 -4.27 4.46 -7.53
N SER A 236 -3.52 5.56 -7.40
CA SER A 236 -3.03 6.30 -8.56
C SER A 236 -2.00 5.53 -9.38
N PHE A 237 -1.23 4.62 -8.77
CA PHE A 237 -0.34 3.73 -9.53
C PHE A 237 -1.10 2.75 -10.42
N LEU A 238 -2.32 2.36 -10.04
CA LEU A 238 -3.05 1.29 -10.71
C LEU A 238 -4.04 1.80 -11.75
N THR A 239 -4.64 2.96 -11.50
CA THR A 239 -5.71 3.53 -12.31
C THR A 239 -5.21 4.23 -13.57
N SER A 240 -5.92 4.05 -14.67
CA SER A 240 -5.74 4.80 -15.92
C SER A 240 -6.07 6.28 -15.74
N ALA A 241 -5.70 7.10 -16.72
CA ALA A 241 -6.09 8.51 -16.77
C ALA A 241 -7.61 8.71 -16.76
N GLU A 242 -8.39 7.81 -17.37
CA GLU A 242 -9.85 7.87 -17.34
C GLU A 242 -10.39 7.55 -15.94
N GLU A 243 -9.94 6.45 -15.34
CA GLU A 243 -10.33 6.07 -13.97
C GLU A 243 -9.94 7.16 -12.96
N LYS A 244 -8.75 7.75 -13.10
CA LYS A 244 -8.33 8.90 -12.27
C LYS A 244 -9.29 10.08 -12.39
N ARG A 245 -9.77 10.41 -13.60
CA ARG A 245 -10.77 11.48 -13.81
C ARG A 245 -12.08 11.16 -13.08
N ARG A 246 -12.60 9.94 -13.24
CA ARG A 246 -13.85 9.50 -12.59
C ARG A 246 -13.73 9.52 -11.06
N ALA A 247 -12.59 9.06 -10.53
CA ALA A 247 -12.31 9.03 -9.09
C ALA A 247 -11.90 10.40 -8.49
N GLY A 248 -11.71 11.44 -9.30
CA GLY A 248 -11.21 12.75 -8.86
C GLY A 248 -9.76 12.73 -8.36
N LEU A 249 -8.93 11.83 -8.91
CA LEU A 249 -7.51 11.74 -8.64
C LEU A 249 -6.70 12.71 -9.50
N ALA A 250 -5.50 13.07 -9.03
CA ALA A 250 -4.60 13.91 -9.79
C ALA A 250 -4.09 13.17 -11.05
N LEU A 251 -4.17 13.83 -12.20
CA LEU A 251 -3.63 13.32 -13.48
C LEU A 251 -2.15 13.64 -13.68
N GLY A 252 -1.59 14.53 -12.85
CA GLY A 252 -0.28 15.11 -13.07
C GLY A 252 0.14 16.05 -11.95
N ARG A 253 1.40 16.49 -11.98
CA ARG A 253 1.90 17.60 -11.16
C ARG A 253 2.41 18.73 -12.04
N ARG A 254 2.12 19.96 -11.65
CA ARG A 254 2.69 21.15 -12.28
C ARG A 254 4.08 21.39 -11.72
N THR A 255 5.07 21.45 -12.60
CA THR A 255 6.49 21.70 -12.32
C THR A 255 6.96 22.91 -13.13
N GLY A 256 8.21 23.33 -12.96
CA GLY A 256 8.85 24.33 -13.83
C GLY A 256 8.90 23.92 -15.32
N GLN A 257 8.76 22.62 -15.63
CA GLN A 257 8.68 22.07 -16.99
C GLN A 257 7.23 21.94 -17.50
N GLY A 258 6.24 22.49 -16.78
CA GLY A 258 4.83 22.35 -17.10
C GLY A 258 4.16 21.18 -16.37
N LEU A 259 3.00 20.74 -16.89
CA LEU A 259 2.23 19.65 -16.31
C LEU A 259 2.84 18.29 -16.72
N GLN A 260 3.40 17.59 -15.74
CA GLN A 260 3.98 16.26 -15.93
C GLN A 260 2.94 15.19 -15.54
N PRO A 261 2.67 14.18 -16.39
CA PRO A 261 1.59 13.22 -16.19
C PRO A 261 1.94 12.12 -15.17
N LEU A 262 0.94 11.67 -14.42
CA LEU A 262 0.98 10.49 -13.56
C LEU A 262 0.34 9.31 -14.30
N ARG A 263 1.16 8.37 -14.77
CA ARG A 263 0.73 7.14 -15.45
C ARG A 263 0.15 6.17 -14.44
N GLY A 264 -0.60 5.18 -14.89
CA GLY A 264 -0.99 4.05 -14.07
C GLY A 264 -0.91 2.74 -14.84
N VAL A 265 -0.97 1.62 -14.12
CA VAL A 265 -0.91 0.28 -14.71
C VAL A 265 -1.97 0.14 -15.79
N ASN A 266 -3.22 0.54 -15.52
CA ASN A 266 -4.31 0.46 -16.48
C ASN A 266 -4.18 1.41 -17.69
N ASP A 267 -3.22 2.34 -17.70
CA ASP A 267 -2.86 3.07 -18.94
C ASP A 267 -2.07 2.18 -19.91
N SER A 268 -1.29 1.22 -19.39
CA SER A 268 -0.46 0.30 -20.19
C SER A 268 -1.15 -1.05 -20.41
N LEU A 269 -1.85 -1.55 -19.39
CA LEU A 269 -2.56 -2.82 -19.36
C LEU A 269 -4.03 -2.56 -19.04
N ALA A 270 -4.80 -2.12 -20.04
CA ALA A 270 -6.19 -1.70 -19.84
C ALA A 270 -7.03 -2.82 -19.16
N GLY A 271 -7.65 -2.49 -18.04
CA GLY A 271 -8.55 -3.40 -17.30
C GLY A 271 -7.85 -4.55 -16.57
N TRP A 272 -6.51 -4.60 -16.55
CA TRP A 272 -5.79 -5.69 -15.88
C TRP A 272 -5.96 -5.70 -14.36
N VAL A 273 -6.03 -4.53 -13.73
CA VAL A 273 -6.21 -4.41 -12.28
C VAL A 273 -7.55 -3.74 -11.98
N ARG A 274 -8.41 -4.43 -11.23
CA ARG A 274 -9.67 -3.87 -10.74
C ARG A 274 -9.45 -3.17 -9.41
N CYS A 275 -9.54 -1.84 -9.39
CA CYS A 275 -9.47 -1.06 -8.15
C CYS A 275 -10.81 -1.09 -7.41
N ILE A 276 -10.81 -1.63 -6.19
CA ILE A 276 -11.98 -1.75 -5.33
C ILE A 276 -11.75 -1.04 -3.98
N PRO A 277 -12.77 -0.38 -3.40
CA PRO A 277 -14.10 -0.14 -3.98
C PRO A 277 -14.06 0.85 -5.17
N ASP A 278 -14.86 0.65 -6.20
CA ASP A 278 -15.03 1.64 -7.28
C ASP A 278 -15.92 2.83 -6.87
N GLU A 279 -16.18 3.79 -7.75
CA GLU A 279 -16.97 4.99 -7.45
C GLU A 279 -18.40 4.67 -7.00
N ALA A 280 -19.07 3.72 -7.66
CA ALA A 280 -20.43 3.31 -7.31
C ALA A 280 -20.44 2.57 -5.97
N GLU A 281 -19.42 1.76 -5.71
CA GLU A 281 -19.27 1.06 -4.44
C GLU A 281 -18.95 2.01 -3.28
N ILE A 282 -18.18 3.07 -3.52
CA ILE A 282 -17.94 4.13 -2.52
C ILE A 282 -19.26 4.83 -2.16
N GLU A 283 -20.10 5.14 -3.14
CA GLU A 283 -21.42 5.72 -2.88
C GLU A 283 -22.29 4.78 -2.02
N ALA A 284 -22.33 3.49 -2.38
CA ALA A 284 -23.06 2.47 -1.61
C ALA A 284 -22.51 2.30 -0.18
N ILE A 285 -21.18 2.34 0.00
CA ILE A 285 -20.53 2.31 1.31
C ILE A 285 -20.96 3.52 2.15
N LEU A 286 -20.97 4.72 1.57
CA LEU A 286 -21.39 5.93 2.29
C LEU A 286 -22.87 5.87 2.70
N GLY A 287 -23.73 5.29 1.86
CA GLY A 287 -25.13 5.02 2.19
C GLY A 287 -25.28 4.11 3.40
N ARG A 288 -24.65 2.92 3.37
CA ARG A 288 -24.67 1.96 4.50
C ARG A 288 -24.05 2.54 5.78
N LEU A 289 -22.97 3.31 5.65
CA LEU A 289 -22.33 3.97 6.78
C LEU A 289 -23.24 5.02 7.42
N ALA A 290 -24.05 5.73 6.62
CA ALA A 290 -25.05 6.67 7.11
C ALA A 290 -26.18 5.96 7.86
N GLU A 291 -26.66 4.82 7.34
CA GLU A 291 -27.67 3.99 8.01
C GLU A 291 -27.19 3.46 9.37
N ARG A 292 -25.93 2.99 9.45
CA ARG A 292 -25.32 2.55 10.72
C ARG A 292 -25.03 3.70 11.69
N SER A 293 -25.07 4.94 11.23
CA SER A 293 -24.71 6.13 12.02
C SER A 293 -25.85 7.16 12.07
N PRO A 294 -27.03 6.81 12.62
CA PRO A 294 -28.18 7.70 12.63
C PRO A 294 -27.87 9.05 13.31
N GLY A 295 -28.41 10.13 12.74
CA GLY A 295 -28.20 11.50 13.24
C GLY A 295 -26.91 12.18 12.78
N ARG A 296 -26.01 11.49 12.07
CA ARG A 296 -24.82 12.13 11.47
C ARG A 296 -25.14 12.79 10.14
N THR A 297 -24.58 13.98 9.93
CA THR A 297 -24.68 14.73 8.66
C THR A 297 -23.84 14.07 7.56
N PRO A 298 -24.15 14.32 6.27
CA PRO A 298 -23.36 13.81 5.14
C PRO A 298 -21.86 14.16 5.24
N ARG A 299 -21.52 15.34 5.78
CA ARG A 299 -20.13 15.75 6.00
C ARG A 299 -19.43 14.89 7.05
N GLN A 300 -20.12 14.56 8.15
CA GLN A 300 -19.58 13.69 9.21
C GLN A 300 -19.42 12.25 8.71
N ILE A 301 -20.34 11.75 7.88
CA ILE A 301 -20.22 10.43 7.24
C ILE A 301 -18.99 10.39 6.33
N LYS A 302 -18.83 11.37 5.43
CA LYS A 302 -17.64 11.49 4.58
C LYS A 302 -16.34 11.59 5.38
N GLY A 303 -16.37 12.34 6.50
CA GLY A 303 -15.24 12.42 7.43
C GLY A 303 -14.89 11.09 8.08
N THR A 304 -15.91 10.34 8.54
CA THR A 304 -15.76 9.01 9.14
C THR A 304 -15.18 8.02 8.13
N PHE A 305 -15.70 8.02 6.90
CA PHE A 305 -15.15 7.22 5.82
C PHE A 305 -13.68 7.58 5.55
N ALA A 306 -13.36 8.87 5.41
CA ALA A 306 -11.98 9.30 5.13
C ALA A 306 -10.97 8.91 6.23
N SER A 307 -11.40 8.77 7.49
CA SER A 307 -10.55 8.41 8.63
C SER A 307 -10.71 6.96 9.12
N GLY A 308 -11.47 6.13 8.40
CA GLY A 308 -11.78 4.75 8.83
C GLY A 308 -12.46 4.68 10.20
N GLY A 309 -13.02 5.78 10.71
CA GLY A 309 -13.63 5.90 12.03
C GLY A 309 -12.68 6.04 13.22
N ALA A 310 -11.37 5.79 13.06
CA ALA A 310 -10.40 5.79 14.17
C ALA A 310 -8.99 6.29 13.81
N GLY A 311 -8.82 6.98 12.67
CA GLY A 311 -7.50 7.47 12.22
C GLY A 311 -6.72 6.45 11.36
N VAL A 312 -7.42 5.46 10.83
CA VAL A 312 -6.92 4.43 9.89
C VAL A 312 -7.55 4.62 8.51
N THR A 313 -7.16 3.81 7.52
CA THR A 313 -7.81 3.89 6.20
C THR A 313 -9.28 3.40 6.22
N PRO A 314 -10.16 3.87 5.31
CA PRO A 314 -11.54 3.36 5.17
C PRO A 314 -11.67 1.86 4.91
N LEU A 315 -10.56 1.19 4.56
CA LEU A 315 -10.55 -0.23 4.20
C LEU A 315 -10.90 -1.13 5.39
N VAL A 316 -10.82 -0.64 6.62
CA VAL A 316 -11.19 -1.39 7.83
C VAL A 316 -12.68 -1.34 8.14
N LEU A 317 -13.44 -0.44 7.49
CA LEU A 317 -14.86 -0.28 7.78
C LEU A 317 -15.61 -1.54 7.35
N PRO A 318 -16.58 -2.02 8.16
CA PRO A 318 -17.38 -3.20 7.81
C PRO A 318 -17.96 -3.11 6.40
N GLU A 319 -18.50 -1.95 6.04
CA GLU A 319 -19.12 -1.73 4.73
C GLU A 319 -18.13 -1.88 3.57
N THR A 320 -16.85 -1.52 3.79
CA THR A 320 -15.78 -1.61 2.81
C THR A 320 -15.25 -3.05 2.72
N LEU A 321 -15.14 -3.73 3.86
CA LEU A 321 -14.77 -5.15 3.91
C LEU A 321 -15.84 -6.03 3.22
N ASP A 322 -17.12 -5.71 3.38
CA ASP A 322 -18.21 -6.38 2.66
C ASP A 322 -18.08 -6.24 1.14
N VAL A 323 -17.53 -5.12 0.65
CA VAL A 323 -17.22 -4.98 -0.78
C VAL A 323 -16.15 -5.98 -1.19
N LEU A 324 -15.06 -6.11 -0.42
CA LEU A 324 -14.02 -7.11 -0.67
C LEU A 324 -14.61 -8.52 -0.73
N GLY A 325 -15.45 -8.91 0.24
CA GLY A 325 -16.11 -10.21 0.24
C GLY A 325 -16.94 -10.47 -1.01
N ARG A 326 -17.77 -9.51 -1.43
CA ARG A 326 -18.58 -9.64 -2.65
C ARG A 326 -17.74 -9.86 -3.92
N HIS A 327 -16.60 -9.17 -4.05
CA HIS A 327 -15.69 -9.43 -5.19
C HIS A 327 -15.09 -10.84 -5.11
N LEU A 328 -14.67 -11.29 -3.93
CA LEU A 328 -14.11 -12.63 -3.73
C LEU A 328 -15.15 -13.74 -3.92
N ASP A 329 -16.43 -13.48 -3.64
CA ASP A 329 -17.53 -14.44 -3.84
C ASP A 329 -17.94 -14.56 -5.31
N SER A 330 -17.57 -13.60 -6.15
CA SER A 330 -17.95 -13.55 -7.58
C SER A 330 -16.99 -14.27 -8.54
N LEU A 331 -15.92 -14.90 -8.02
CA LEU A 331 -14.82 -15.52 -8.79
C LEU A 331 -14.93 -17.06 -8.80
#